data_AF-A0A8J2NSI1-F1
#
_entry.id   AF-A0A8J2NSI1-F1
#
_cell.length_a   1.000
_cell.length_b   1.000
_cell.length_c   1.000
_cell.angle_alpha   90.00
_cell.angle_beta   90.00
_cell.angle_gamma   90.00
#
_symmetry.space_group_name_H-M   'P 1'
#
loop_
_entity.id
_entity.type
_entity.pdbx_description
1 polymer ?
#
loop_
_entity_poly.entity_id
_entity_poly.type
_entity_poly.pdbx_seq_one_letter_code
_entity_poly.pdbx_strand_id
1 'polypeptide(L)' 'ETLRLYPPAPVMFRSIEKDLQLDEKVTIPNGIQVVISPWVTHRIPEIFPEPEKFDPTRFMPEN' A
#
# COMPACT_ATOMS: atom_id res chain seq x y z
N GLU A 1 9.87 -10.85 0.59
CA GLU A 1 10.61 -9.70 1.18
C GLU A 1 11.21 -8.75 0.15
N THR A 2 11.98 -9.22 -0.84
CA THR A 2 12.61 -8.32 -1.84
C THR A 2 11.62 -7.39 -2.53
N LEU A 3 10.49 -7.93 -3.02
CA LEU A 3 9.44 -7.12 -3.66
C LEU A 3 8.68 -6.20 -2.69
N ARG A 4 8.73 -6.48 -1.38
CA ARG A 4 8.14 -5.61 -0.36
C ARG A 4 8.95 -4.32 -0.26
N LEU A 5 10.26 -4.44 -0.06
CA LEU A 5 11.16 -3.30 0.06
C LEU A 5 11.41 -2.59 -1.27
N TYR A 6 11.53 -3.35 -2.35
CA TYR A 6 11.84 -2.85 -3.68
C TYR A 6 10.78 -3.31 -4.69
N PRO A 7 9.55 -2.77 -4.59
CA PRO A 7 8.49 -3.09 -5.54
C PRO A 7 8.86 -2.54 -6.92
N PRO A 8 8.75 -3.34 -8.00
CA PRO A 8 8.99 -2.86 -9.37
C PRO A 8 8.06 -1.70 -9.78
N ALA A 9 6.86 -1.64 -9.21
CA ALA A 9 5.91 -0.55 -9.34
C ALA A 9 5.68 0.12 -7.97
N PRO A 10 6.53 1.11 -7.58
CA PRO A 10 6.45 1.73 -6.24
C PRO A 10 5.26 2.68 -6.09
N VAL A 11 4.66 3.10 -7.19
CA VAL A 11 3.52 4.02 -7.27
C VAL A 11 2.63 3.61 -8.44
N MET A 12 1.31 3.62 -8.23
CA MET A 12 0.28 3.40 -9.23
C MET A 12 -0.79 4.46 -9.12
N PHE A 13 -1.26 4.97 -10.27
CA PHE A 13 -2.36 5.91 -10.34
C PHE A 13 -3.67 5.18 -10.67
N ARG A 14 -4.78 5.65 -10.11
CA ARG A 14 -6.13 5.21 -10.44
C ARG A 14 -7.02 6.43 -10.61
N SER A 15 -7.90 6.39 -11.58
CA SER A 15 -8.95 7.41 -11.75
C SER A 15 -10.24 6.88 -11.14
N ILE A 16 -10.90 7.70 -10.33
CA ILE A 16 -12.19 7.37 -9.72
C ILE A 16 -13.29 7.69 -10.72
N GLU A 17 -13.94 6.65 -11.28
CA GLU A 17 -14.94 6.81 -12.36
C GLU A 17 -16.35 7.13 -11.85
N LYS A 18 -16.60 6.94 -10.56
CA LYS A 18 -17.86 7.21 -9.84
C LYS A 18 -17.51 7.54 -8.40
N ASP A 19 -18.33 8.35 -7.73
CA ASP A 19 -18.15 8.65 -6.30
C ASP A 19 -17.92 7.35 -5.51
N LEU A 20 -16.77 7.27 -4.84
CA LEU A 20 -16.31 6.09 -4.12
C LEU A 20 -16.38 6.38 -2.62
N GLN A 21 -17.30 5.72 -1.92
CA GLN A 21 -17.30 5.71 -0.47
C GLN A 21 -16.16 4.80 0.01
N LEU A 22 -15.09 5.42 0.55
CA LEU A 22 -13.91 4.70 1.02
C LEU A 22 -14.10 4.18 2.46
N ASP A 23 -14.75 4.97 3.31
CA ASP A 23 -15.15 4.58 4.66
C ASP A 23 -16.48 5.28 5.07
N GLU A 24 -16.88 5.18 6.34
CA GLU A 24 -18.13 5.78 6.83
C GLU A 24 -18.17 7.32 6.74
N LYS A 25 -17.02 8.00 6.69
CA LYS A 25 -16.87 9.46 6.74
C LYS A 25 -16.21 10.05 5.50
N VAL A 26 -15.59 9.23 4.66
CA VAL A 26 -14.77 9.63 3.52
C VAL A 26 -15.37 9.10 2.23
N THR A 27 -15.83 10.03 1.39
CA THR A 27 -16.23 9.77 0.01
C THR A 27 -15.26 10.50 -0.91
N ILE A 28 -14.69 9.78 -1.88
CA ILE A 28 -13.85 10.33 -2.93
C ILE A 28 -14.74 10.62 -4.15
N PRO A 29 -14.86 11.88 -4.58
CA PRO A 29 -15.68 12.21 -5.75
C PRO A 29 -15.17 11.60 -7.06
N ASN A 30 -16.09 11.41 -8.01
CA ASN A 30 -15.78 11.13 -9.40
C ASN A 30 -14.77 12.13 -9.99
N GLY A 31 -13.85 11.65 -10.80
CA GLY A 31 -12.88 12.44 -11.55
C GLY A 31 -11.59 12.70 -10.80
N ILE A 32 -11.52 12.31 -9.52
CA ILE A 32 -10.30 12.39 -8.73
C ILE A 32 -9.32 11.29 -9.14
N GLN A 33 -8.05 11.65 -9.26
CA GLN A 33 -6.95 10.70 -9.39
C GLN A 33 -6.41 10.35 -8.00
N VAL A 34 -6.36 9.07 -7.67
CA VAL A 34 -5.79 8.57 -6.43
C VAL A 34 -4.48 7.84 -6.71
N VAL A 35 -3.60 7.85 -5.71
CA VAL A 35 -2.29 7.23 -5.78
C VAL A 35 -2.24 6.08 -4.78
N ILE A 36 -1.83 4.91 -5.25
CA ILE A 36 -1.54 3.74 -4.42
C ILE A 36 -0.02 3.56 -4.45
N SER A 37 0.63 3.60 -3.28
CA SER A 37 2.08 3.48 -3.19
C SER A 37 2.49 2.29 -2.32
N PRO A 38 2.84 1.15 -2.93
CA PRO A 38 3.53 0.06 -2.25
C PRO A 38 4.80 0.53 -1.54
N TRP A 39 5.49 1.54 -2.07
CA TRP A 39 6.68 2.11 -1.42
C TRP A 39 6.37 2.62 -0.01
N VAL A 40 5.24 3.31 0.16
CA VAL A 40 4.79 3.82 1.47
C VAL A 40 4.12 2.71 2.27
N THR A 41 3.13 2.03 1.71
CA THR A 41 2.29 1.09 2.49
C THR A 41 3.07 -0.12 2.99
N HIS A 42 4.09 -0.58 2.25
CA HIS A 42 4.95 -1.67 2.70
C HIS A 42 5.93 -1.29 3.82
N ARG A 43 5.97 -0.01 4.22
CA ARG A 43 6.83 0.52 5.29
C ARG A 43 6.06 1.03 6.51
N ILE A 44 4.75 0.78 6.56
CA ILE A 44 3.91 1.12 7.71
C ILE A 44 4.32 0.19 8.89
N PRO A 45 4.88 0.72 10.00
CA PRO A 45 5.38 -0.10 11.10
C PRO A 45 4.32 -0.98 11.78
N GLU A 46 3.06 -0.52 11.77
CA GLU A 46 1.92 -1.25 12.34
C GLU A 46 1.56 -2.50 11.54
N ILE A 47 1.95 -2.56 10.26
CA ILE A 47 1.76 -3.71 9.37
C ILE A 47 3.05 -4.51 9.22
N PHE A 48 4.20 -3.82 9.18
CA PHE A 48 5.52 -4.41 8.99
C PHE A 48 6.48 -3.96 10.10
N PRO A 49 6.66 -4.76 11.17
CA PRO A 49 7.64 -4.48 12.21
C PRO A 49 9.06 -4.38 11.64
N GLU A 50 9.86 -3.44 12.15
CA GLU A 50 11.17 -3.08 11.58
C GLU A 50 11.07 -2.91 10.04
N PRO A 51 10.25 -1.97 9.53
CA PRO A 51 9.82 -1.97 8.13
C PRO A 51 10.95 -1.79 7.11
N GLU A 52 12.07 -1.19 7.51
CA GLU A 52 13.24 -0.96 6.66
C GLU A 52 14.19 -2.18 6.61
N LYS A 53 14.07 -3.10 7.57
CA LYS A 53 14.90 -4.30 7.65
C LYS A 53 14.41 -5.34 6.65
N PHE A 54 15.35 -5.84 5.85
CA PHE A 54 15.13 -7.04 5.05
C PHE A 54 15.11 -8.25 5.99
N ASP A 55 13.95 -8.90 6.08
CA ASP A 55 13.78 -10.14 6.82
C ASP A 55 13.35 -11.28 5.86
N PRO A 56 14.23 -12.26 5.59
CA PRO A 56 13.91 -13.37 4.70
C PRO A 56 12.82 -14.29 5.25
N THR A 57 12.58 -14.33 6.56
CA THR A 57 11.58 -15.21 7.17
C THR A 57 10.21 -14.54 7.31
N ARG A 58 10.10 -13.23 7.05
CA ARG A 58 8.87 -12.43 7.25
C ARG A 58 7.59 -13.02 6.67
N PHE A 59 7.70 -13.76 5.57
CA PHE A 59 6.55 -14.38 4.88
C PHE A 59 6.53 -15.91 5.00
N MET A 60 7.27 -16.49 5.94
CA MET A 60 7.17 -17.92 6.26
C MET A 60 5.81 -18.21 6.93
N PRO A 61 5.27 -19.45 6.83
CA PRO A 61 3.95 -19.80 7.37
C PRO A 61 3.78 -19.61 8.89
N GLU A 62 4.89 -19.45 9.60
CA GLU A 62 4.95 -19.31 11.06
C GLU A 62 4.76 -17.85 11.53
N ASN A 63 4.71 -16.88 10.60
CA ASN A 63 4.56 -15.44 10.84
C ASN A 63 3.14 -14.92 10.61
#